data_AF-A0A9D8BVX8-F1
#
_entry.id   AF-A0A9D8BVX8-F1
#
_cell.length_a   1.000
_cell.length_b   1.000
_cell.length_c   1.000
_cell.angle_alpha   90.00
_cell.angle_beta   90.00
_cell.angle_gamma   90.00
#
_symmetry.space_group_name_H-M   'P 1'
#
loop_
_entity.id
_entity.type
_entity.pdbx_description
1 polymer ?
#
loop_
_entity_poly.entity_id
_entity_poly.type
_entity_poly.pdbx_seq_one_letter_code
_entity_poly.pdbx_strand_id
1 'polypeptide(L)'
;AGPTKRFIELTHSAYATRLGGDLGKYFIATFTDEPSLMSMLMRPRPYRIIPWSQDFSREFKSRRGYEIEPLLPGLIAPAGPRAARARYDFWLTAAELVCENFFVPIRDICRKHNTLSGGHLLCEEQLLTHVPLYGDLFRCEKMLDAPSLDCLTSIPPSVHWYSARLVSSAGELIGRPDNMCETSDHAQRYRPKGDTRPPVLVTEDQIRGACNRLMVSGITCITSYYALNRFSDDVVQRLNLWIGRVCAMLYGGHQACDVAALYPIESIWPRFEPAHIWTQDCPEPAKQLERIYRQVSDALFLNRRDFTFVDAETLAGGKVEGGALKWRDLSWPVVILPCVDTLPLKAWQNLAEFWRSGGVVVDVGALPANSESEFPSPAVQALAREMFGEGGLDEARFQTSARGGIAVYLRERDGAKLPALLNALIEPDVKVAPEDSPLRVTHRRKDGHEIFFVINDSATPWEGEVSLSAGGKGERYDPATGAIVPLASADRIAVKLSGYGGVLFRFDKASPRRRYPDAAKNLQELLR
;
A
#
# COMPACT_ATOMS: atom_id res chain seq x y z
N ALA A 1 30.42 -19.40 -1.21
CA ALA A 1 29.37 -18.62 -1.89
C ALA A 1 28.03 -19.03 -1.27
N GLY A 2 27.22 -18.09 -0.79
CA GLY A 2 25.91 -18.40 -0.19
C GLY A 2 24.88 -18.86 -1.23
N PRO A 3 23.74 -19.45 -0.80
CA PRO A 3 22.70 -19.99 -1.69
C PRO A 3 22.21 -19.02 -2.77
N THR A 4 21.93 -17.75 -2.42
CA THR A 4 21.48 -16.73 -3.38
C THR A 4 22.50 -16.46 -4.48
N LYS A 5 23.79 -16.37 -4.14
CA LYS A 5 24.85 -16.18 -5.14
C LYS A 5 24.85 -17.34 -6.14
N ARG A 6 24.71 -18.58 -5.66
CA ARG A 6 24.63 -19.75 -6.54
C ARG A 6 23.36 -19.73 -7.40
N PHE A 7 22.22 -19.34 -6.83
CA PHE A 7 20.97 -19.15 -7.57
C PHE A 7 21.15 -18.15 -8.71
N ILE A 8 21.74 -16.97 -8.44
CA ILE A 8 22.03 -15.92 -9.43
C ILE A 8 22.96 -16.42 -10.55
N GLU A 9 24.02 -17.17 -10.20
CA GLU A 9 24.94 -17.77 -11.18
C GLU A 9 24.20 -18.73 -12.14
N LEU A 10 23.28 -19.53 -11.61
CA LEU A 10 22.55 -20.55 -12.37
C LEU A 10 21.37 -19.99 -13.18
N THR A 11 20.87 -18.80 -12.84
CA THR A 11 19.69 -18.19 -13.45
C THR A 11 20.06 -16.92 -14.21
N HIS A 12 20.10 -15.78 -13.54
CA HIS A 12 20.31 -14.45 -14.10
C HIS A 12 21.62 -14.37 -14.92
N SER A 13 22.73 -14.81 -14.34
CA SER A 13 24.03 -14.79 -15.02
C SER A 13 24.10 -15.80 -16.17
N ALA A 14 23.34 -16.90 -16.08
CA ALA A 14 23.29 -17.92 -17.11
C ALA A 14 22.57 -17.43 -18.38
N TYR A 15 21.56 -16.57 -18.25
CA TYR A 15 20.95 -15.86 -19.38
C TYR A 15 21.94 -14.89 -20.03
N ALA A 16 22.61 -14.05 -19.24
CA ALA A 16 23.59 -13.09 -19.76
C ALA A 16 24.76 -13.76 -20.48
N THR A 17 25.19 -14.93 -20.01
CA THR A 17 26.24 -15.72 -20.68
C THR A 17 25.83 -16.20 -22.08
N ARG A 18 24.54 -16.49 -22.29
CA ARG A 18 24.01 -17.03 -23.55
C ARG A 18 23.53 -15.97 -24.52
N LEU A 19 22.92 -14.90 -24.00
CA LEU A 19 22.26 -13.87 -24.79
C LEU A 19 23.09 -12.57 -24.91
N GLY A 20 24.18 -12.47 -24.15
CA GLY A 20 25.00 -11.27 -24.03
C GLY A 20 24.76 -10.50 -22.74
N GLY A 21 25.71 -9.62 -22.39
CA GLY A 21 25.69 -8.90 -21.12
C GLY A 21 24.60 -7.84 -20.98
N ASP A 22 23.99 -7.42 -22.08
CA ASP A 22 22.89 -6.44 -22.12
C ASP A 22 21.57 -7.16 -22.37
N LEU A 23 20.95 -7.65 -21.29
CA LEU A 23 19.66 -8.35 -21.36
C LEU A 23 18.49 -7.38 -21.60
N GLY A 24 18.66 -6.10 -21.25
CA GLY A 24 17.67 -5.03 -21.46
C GLY A 24 17.25 -4.82 -22.92
N LYS A 25 18.08 -5.27 -23.88
CA LYS A 25 17.73 -5.31 -25.30
C LYS A 25 16.51 -6.20 -25.61
N TYR A 26 16.30 -7.23 -24.79
CA TYR A 26 15.29 -8.27 -25.04
C TYR A 26 14.18 -8.29 -23.98
N PHE A 27 14.52 -7.95 -22.74
CA PHE A 27 13.62 -8.11 -21.59
C PHE A 27 13.52 -6.81 -20.80
N ILE A 28 12.31 -6.51 -20.32
CA ILE A 28 12.06 -5.36 -19.42
C ILE A 28 12.50 -5.71 -18.00
N ALA A 29 12.05 -6.87 -17.51
CA ALA A 29 12.27 -7.30 -16.14
C ALA A 29 12.45 -8.82 -16.05
N THR A 30 13.15 -9.27 -15.01
CA THR A 30 13.02 -10.64 -14.49
C THR A 30 11.80 -10.72 -13.58
N PHE A 31 11.26 -11.92 -13.36
CA PHE A 31 10.11 -12.13 -12.48
C PHE A 31 10.43 -13.17 -11.40
N THR A 32 10.26 -12.79 -10.13
CA THR A 32 10.30 -13.71 -8.99
C THR A 32 8.88 -14.05 -8.54
N ASP A 33 8.63 -15.32 -8.31
CA ASP A 33 7.32 -15.86 -7.94
C ASP A 33 7.34 -16.30 -6.47
N GLU A 34 6.63 -15.56 -5.62
CA GLU A 34 6.37 -15.85 -4.21
C GLU A 34 7.57 -16.31 -3.33
N PRO A 35 8.78 -15.71 -3.43
CA PRO A 35 9.87 -16.10 -2.55
C PRO A 35 9.53 -15.72 -1.11
N SER A 36 9.65 -16.63 -0.14
CA SER A 36 9.32 -16.32 1.24
C SER A 36 10.13 -17.14 2.25
N LEU A 37 10.20 -16.65 3.49
CA LEU A 37 10.85 -17.36 4.60
C LEU A 37 10.09 -18.61 5.04
N MET A 38 8.84 -18.77 4.60
CA MET A 38 7.96 -19.89 4.95
C MET A 38 7.92 -20.20 6.46
N SER A 39 8.07 -19.18 7.31
CA SER A 39 7.98 -19.33 8.77
C SER A 39 6.53 -19.26 9.26
N MET A 40 5.63 -19.81 8.45
CA MET A 40 4.20 -19.93 8.67
C MET A 40 3.75 -21.35 8.32
N LEU A 41 2.86 -21.93 9.12
CA LEU A 41 2.39 -23.30 8.94
C LEU A 41 1.07 -23.33 8.17
N MET A 42 1.06 -23.91 6.97
CA MET A 42 -0.16 -24.05 6.16
C MET A 42 -1.06 -25.21 6.61
N ARG A 43 -0.60 -26.02 7.55
CA ARG A 43 -1.35 -27.12 8.18
C ARG A 43 -1.16 -27.05 9.69
N PRO A 44 -2.16 -27.43 10.50
CA PRO A 44 -2.03 -27.38 11.95
C PRO A 44 -0.87 -28.24 12.44
N ARG A 45 -0.02 -27.68 13.31
CA ARG A 45 1.03 -28.41 14.03
C ARG A 45 0.95 -28.12 15.54
N PRO A 46 1.49 -28.99 16.40
CA PRO A 46 1.56 -28.75 17.85
C PRO A 46 2.74 -27.84 18.26
N TYR A 47 3.45 -27.25 17.30
CA TYR A 47 4.59 -26.38 17.53
C TYR A 47 4.50 -25.12 16.67
N ARG A 48 5.22 -24.08 17.10
CA ARG A 48 5.39 -22.80 16.42
C ARG A 48 6.74 -22.76 15.71
N ILE A 49 6.86 -21.97 14.65
CA ILE A 49 8.11 -21.83 13.89
C ILE A 49 8.52 -20.36 13.79
N ILE A 50 9.83 -20.12 13.75
CA ILE A 50 10.44 -18.81 13.54
C ILE A 50 11.56 -18.96 12.49
N PRO A 51 11.86 -17.92 11.68
CA PRO A 51 12.95 -17.99 10.72
C PRO A 51 14.29 -18.02 11.46
N TRP A 52 15.19 -18.92 11.05
CA TRP A 52 16.53 -19.00 11.64
C TRP A 52 17.56 -19.47 10.61
N SER A 53 18.61 -18.69 10.41
CA SER A 53 19.78 -19.08 9.62
C SER A 53 20.95 -19.43 10.54
N GLN A 54 21.97 -20.13 10.02
CA GLN A 54 23.17 -20.49 10.82
C GLN A 54 23.87 -19.27 11.42
N ASP A 55 23.78 -18.12 10.75
CA ASP A 55 24.45 -16.89 11.13
C ASP A 55 23.55 -15.92 11.91
N PHE A 56 22.27 -16.27 12.13
CA PHE A 56 21.27 -15.36 12.67
C PHE A 56 21.67 -14.77 14.04
N SER A 57 22.13 -15.61 14.99
CA SER A 57 22.58 -15.14 16.31
C SER A 57 23.70 -14.10 16.21
N ARG A 58 24.68 -14.34 15.33
CA ARG A 58 25.82 -13.44 15.14
C ARG A 58 25.36 -12.10 14.56
N GLU A 59 24.54 -12.15 13.52
CA GLU A 59 23.97 -10.96 12.88
C GLU A 59 23.11 -10.17 13.86
N PHE A 60 22.21 -10.84 14.58
CA PHE A 60 21.37 -10.24 15.61
C PHE A 60 22.21 -9.52 16.66
N LYS A 61 23.19 -10.20 17.27
CA LYS A 61 24.06 -9.61 18.29
C LYS A 61 24.82 -8.41 17.75
N SER A 62 25.38 -8.51 16.54
CA SER A 62 26.11 -7.41 15.91
C SER A 62 25.24 -6.18 15.67
N ARG A 63 23.96 -6.40 15.33
CA ARG A 63 23.02 -5.34 14.91
C ARG A 63 22.26 -4.73 16.08
N ARG A 64 21.93 -5.53 17.09
CA ARG A 64 21.02 -5.17 18.19
C ARG A 64 21.76 -5.01 19.53
N GLY A 65 23.00 -5.52 19.62
CA GLY A 65 23.90 -5.32 20.75
C GLY A 65 23.72 -6.30 21.91
N TYR A 66 22.93 -7.36 21.76
CA TYR A 66 22.71 -8.37 22.80
C TYR A 66 22.39 -9.76 22.21
N GLU A 67 22.51 -10.82 23.03
CA GLU A 67 22.20 -12.21 22.63
C GLU A 67 20.69 -12.48 22.63
N ILE A 68 20.19 -13.15 21.59
CA ILE A 68 18.77 -13.45 21.44
C ILE A 68 18.37 -14.76 22.14
N GLU A 69 19.30 -15.69 22.34
CA GLU A 69 19.06 -17.03 22.89
C GLU A 69 18.33 -17.01 24.23
N PRO A 70 18.67 -16.13 25.20
CA PRO A 70 17.96 -16.06 26.47
C PRO A 70 16.50 -15.60 26.35
N LEU A 71 16.10 -15.03 25.20
CA LEU A 71 14.79 -14.43 24.96
C LEU A 71 13.95 -15.20 23.94
N LEU A 72 14.44 -16.32 23.40
CA LEU A 72 13.68 -17.16 22.46
C LEU A 72 12.28 -17.55 22.94
N PRO A 73 12.06 -17.94 24.21
CA PRO A 73 10.70 -18.22 24.68
C PRO A 73 9.76 -17.02 24.57
N GLY A 74 10.26 -15.80 24.73
CA GLY A 74 9.49 -14.57 24.61
C GLY A 74 9.12 -14.20 23.17
N LEU A 75 9.68 -14.87 22.16
CA LEU A 75 9.26 -14.70 20.77
C LEU A 75 7.96 -15.46 20.45
N ILE A 76 7.67 -16.51 21.21
CA ILE A 76 6.55 -17.42 20.96
C ILE A 76 5.53 -17.46 22.10
N ALA A 77 5.71 -16.67 23.15
CA ALA A 77 4.79 -16.59 24.28
C ALA A 77 4.81 -15.18 24.93
N PRO A 78 3.75 -14.81 25.67
CA PRO A 78 3.70 -13.56 26.40
C PRO A 78 4.78 -13.49 27.48
N ALA A 79 5.65 -12.48 27.44
CA ALA A 79 6.78 -12.35 28.37
C ALA A 79 7.17 -10.88 28.69
N GLY A 80 6.17 -10.00 28.81
CA GLY A 80 6.34 -8.61 29.25
C GLY A 80 7.13 -7.71 28.29
N PRO A 81 7.52 -6.50 28.73
CA PRO A 81 8.14 -5.49 27.86
C PRO A 81 9.48 -5.90 27.24
N ARG A 82 10.29 -6.68 27.96
CA ARG A 82 11.57 -7.19 27.44
C ARG A 82 11.36 -8.12 26.24
N ALA A 83 10.30 -8.93 26.26
CA ALA A 83 9.94 -9.78 25.12
C ALA A 83 9.35 -8.97 23.96
N ALA A 84 8.56 -7.94 24.23
CA ALA A 84 8.04 -7.03 23.21
C ALA A 84 9.19 -6.38 22.41
N ARG A 85 10.20 -5.85 23.10
CA ARG A 85 11.43 -5.34 22.46
C ARG A 85 12.17 -6.44 21.70
N ALA A 86 12.32 -7.62 22.29
CA ALA A 86 13.01 -8.73 21.63
C ALA A 86 12.32 -9.16 20.32
N ARG A 87 10.99 -9.13 20.27
CA ARG A 87 10.24 -9.41 19.05
C ARG A 87 10.43 -8.32 18.00
N TYR A 88 10.41 -7.05 18.40
CA TYR A 88 10.75 -5.93 17.51
C TYR A 88 12.13 -6.14 16.87
N ASP A 89 13.15 -6.35 17.70
CA ASP A 89 14.53 -6.52 17.24
C ASP A 89 14.71 -7.79 16.38
N PHE A 90 14.01 -8.88 16.72
CA PHE A 90 14.07 -10.16 15.99
C PHE A 90 13.50 -10.04 14.58
N TRP A 91 12.29 -9.50 14.45
CA TRP A 91 11.63 -9.39 13.15
C TRP A 91 12.26 -8.32 12.25
N LEU A 92 12.76 -7.23 12.84
CA LEU A 92 13.57 -6.25 12.11
C LEU A 92 14.87 -6.89 11.58
N THR A 93 15.55 -7.71 12.39
CA THR A 93 16.76 -8.45 11.95
C THR A 93 16.41 -9.44 10.82
N ALA A 94 15.30 -10.17 10.94
CA ALA A 94 14.85 -11.07 9.86
C ALA A 94 14.57 -10.32 8.55
N ALA A 95 13.90 -9.17 8.63
CA ALA A 95 13.61 -8.30 7.49
C ALA A 95 14.88 -7.75 6.83
N GLU A 96 15.83 -7.25 7.62
CA GLU A 96 17.12 -6.77 7.13
C GLU A 96 17.86 -7.91 6.40
N LEU A 97 17.94 -9.10 7.00
CA LEU A 97 18.68 -10.22 6.42
C LEU A 97 18.07 -10.75 5.12
N VAL A 98 16.74 -10.85 5.01
CA VAL A 98 16.12 -11.30 3.75
C VAL A 98 16.28 -10.27 2.64
N CYS A 99 16.17 -8.97 2.95
CA CYS A 99 16.44 -7.89 2.00
C CYS A 99 17.88 -7.96 1.49
N GLU A 100 18.85 -7.98 2.40
CA GLU A 100 20.28 -7.92 2.09
C GLU A 100 20.81 -9.18 1.39
N ASN A 101 20.28 -10.36 1.74
CA ASN A 101 20.83 -11.63 1.24
C ASN A 101 20.05 -12.23 0.07
N PHE A 102 18.82 -11.78 -0.21
CA PHE A 102 18.01 -12.30 -1.32
C PHE A 102 17.65 -11.21 -2.33
N PHE A 103 16.89 -10.19 -1.91
CA PHE A 103 16.33 -9.21 -2.84
C PHE A 103 17.39 -8.25 -3.42
N VAL A 104 18.27 -7.70 -2.59
CA VAL A 104 19.31 -6.75 -3.03
C VAL A 104 20.26 -7.40 -4.04
N PRO A 105 20.83 -8.60 -3.81
CA PRO A 105 21.70 -9.25 -4.79
C PRO A 105 21.00 -9.53 -6.12
N ILE A 106 19.72 -9.90 -6.12
CA ILE A 106 18.91 -10.12 -7.33
C ILE A 106 18.71 -8.80 -8.08
N ARG A 107 18.29 -7.73 -7.39
CA ARG A 107 18.17 -6.40 -7.98
C ARG A 107 19.47 -5.95 -8.63
N ASP A 108 20.59 -6.09 -7.91
CA ASP A 108 21.88 -5.59 -8.36
C ASP A 108 22.39 -6.35 -9.59
N ILE A 109 22.16 -7.68 -9.69
CA ILE A 109 22.48 -8.43 -10.91
C ILE A 109 21.56 -8.08 -12.08
N CYS A 110 20.26 -7.83 -11.85
CA CYS A 110 19.34 -7.40 -12.89
C CYS A 110 19.78 -6.05 -13.47
N ARG A 111 20.08 -5.07 -12.60
CA ARG A 111 20.57 -3.74 -13.00
C ARG A 111 21.88 -3.81 -13.76
N LYS A 112 22.81 -4.69 -13.35
CA LYS A 112 24.07 -4.92 -14.07
C LYS A 112 23.84 -5.38 -15.52
N HIS A 113 22.72 -6.03 -15.80
CA HIS A 113 22.34 -6.53 -17.12
C HIS A 113 21.24 -5.68 -17.81
N ASN A 114 21.01 -4.45 -17.34
CA ASN A 114 20.02 -3.49 -17.85
C ASN A 114 18.58 -4.02 -17.84
N THR A 115 18.25 -4.90 -16.89
CA THR A 115 16.89 -5.41 -16.66
C THR A 115 16.41 -4.99 -15.27
N LEU A 116 15.10 -4.85 -15.08
CA LEU A 116 14.51 -4.60 -13.77
C LEU A 116 14.37 -5.92 -12.99
N SER A 117 14.55 -5.92 -11.67
CA SER A 117 14.04 -6.99 -10.82
C SER A 117 12.54 -6.78 -10.55
N GLY A 118 11.69 -7.60 -11.16
CA GLY A 118 10.26 -7.65 -10.89
C GLY A 118 9.84 -8.96 -10.23
N GLY A 119 8.55 -9.06 -9.93
CA GLY A 119 7.98 -10.20 -9.22
C GLY A 119 7.12 -9.78 -8.05
N HIS A 120 6.48 -10.77 -7.44
CA HIS A 120 5.60 -10.56 -6.30
C HIS A 120 5.92 -11.50 -5.15
N LEU A 121 5.32 -11.21 -3.99
CA LEU A 121 5.64 -11.84 -2.72
C LEU A 121 4.43 -12.68 -2.28
N LEU A 122 4.63 -13.80 -1.61
CA LEU A 122 3.53 -14.60 -1.07
C LEU A 122 2.65 -13.82 -0.06
N CYS A 123 1.33 -13.86 -0.27
CA CYS A 123 0.28 -13.41 0.67
C CYS A 123 0.24 -11.91 1.02
N GLU A 124 0.35 -11.02 0.03
CA GLU A 124 0.25 -9.56 0.22
C GLU A 124 -1.12 -9.11 0.77
N GLU A 125 -2.15 -9.96 0.70
CA GLU A 125 -3.52 -9.64 1.11
C GLU A 125 -3.76 -9.69 2.62
N GLN A 126 -2.79 -10.10 3.44
CA GLN A 126 -2.95 -10.21 4.89
C GLN A 126 -1.71 -9.69 5.62
N LEU A 127 -1.86 -8.56 6.32
CA LEU A 127 -0.77 -7.84 6.97
C LEU A 127 -0.05 -8.71 8.01
N LEU A 128 -0.78 -9.53 8.76
CA LEU A 128 -0.17 -10.43 9.75
C LEU A 128 0.74 -11.49 9.11
N THR A 129 0.49 -11.89 7.87
CA THR A 129 1.34 -12.88 7.18
C THR A 129 2.67 -12.29 6.74
N HIS A 130 2.78 -10.96 6.66
CA HIS A 130 4.00 -10.28 6.25
C HIS A 130 5.14 -10.50 7.26
N VAL A 131 4.82 -10.63 8.55
CA VAL A 131 5.80 -10.86 9.62
C VAL A 131 6.50 -12.23 9.48
N PRO A 132 5.79 -13.38 9.47
CA PRO A 132 6.45 -14.68 9.36
C PRO A 132 7.03 -14.96 7.97
N LEU A 133 6.52 -14.30 6.91
CA LEU A 133 7.01 -14.53 5.56
C LEU A 133 8.24 -13.67 5.21
N TYR A 134 8.38 -12.48 5.81
CA TYR A 134 9.42 -11.51 5.43
C TYR A 134 10.04 -10.74 6.60
N GLY A 135 9.44 -10.75 7.78
CA GLY A 135 9.63 -9.73 8.81
C GLY A 135 8.96 -8.41 8.41
N ASP A 136 9.27 -7.91 7.22
CA ASP A 136 8.74 -6.70 6.62
C ASP A 136 8.54 -6.87 5.11
N LEU A 137 7.31 -7.19 4.68
CA LEU A 137 6.97 -7.36 3.27
C LEU A 137 7.19 -6.08 2.47
N PHE A 138 6.73 -4.94 2.98
CA PHE A 138 6.81 -3.66 2.27
C PHE A 138 8.25 -3.20 2.06
N ARG A 139 9.14 -3.46 3.04
CA ARG A 139 10.59 -3.26 2.85
C ARG A 139 11.16 -4.16 1.76
N CYS A 140 10.74 -5.41 1.69
CA CYS A 140 11.17 -6.35 0.64
C CYS A 140 10.68 -5.91 -0.74
N GLU A 141 9.42 -5.46 -0.87
CA GLU A 141 8.88 -4.91 -2.13
C GLU A 141 9.71 -3.72 -2.64
N LYS A 142 10.09 -2.79 -1.74
CA LYS A 142 10.99 -1.67 -2.09
C LYS A 142 12.38 -2.11 -2.56
N MET A 143 12.78 -3.37 -2.37
CA MET A 143 14.03 -3.90 -2.90
C MET A 143 13.90 -4.43 -4.34
N LEU A 144 12.70 -4.51 -4.90
CA LEU A 144 12.47 -4.76 -6.32
C LEU A 144 12.58 -3.45 -7.12
N ASP A 145 12.96 -3.53 -8.39
CA ASP A 145 12.88 -2.38 -9.30
C ASP A 145 11.48 -2.19 -9.89
N ALA A 146 10.70 -3.27 -9.98
CA ALA A 146 9.33 -3.29 -10.48
C ALA A 146 8.45 -4.17 -9.57
N PRO A 147 8.14 -3.72 -8.33
CA PRO A 147 7.33 -4.50 -7.41
C PRO A 147 5.97 -4.81 -8.04
N SER A 148 5.52 -6.05 -7.90
CA SER A 148 4.33 -6.59 -8.58
C SER A 148 3.46 -7.36 -7.60
N LEU A 149 2.27 -7.77 -8.04
CA LEU A 149 1.38 -8.71 -7.35
C LEU A 149 0.77 -9.72 -8.32
N ASP A 150 0.08 -10.72 -7.81
CA ASP A 150 -0.90 -11.50 -8.55
C ASP A 150 -2.34 -11.14 -8.12
N CYS A 151 -3.29 -11.45 -8.99
CA CYS A 151 -4.71 -11.30 -8.75
C CYS A 151 -5.43 -12.47 -9.40
N LEU A 152 -5.71 -13.48 -8.57
CA LEU A 152 -6.29 -14.75 -9.01
C LEU A 152 -7.82 -14.73 -9.17
N THR A 153 -8.44 -13.58 -8.91
CA THR A 153 -9.89 -13.40 -9.04
C THR A 153 -10.21 -12.30 -10.05
N SER A 154 -11.25 -12.54 -10.83
CA SER A 154 -11.78 -11.55 -11.76
C SER A 154 -13.22 -11.14 -11.44
N ILE A 155 -13.67 -11.42 -10.23
CA ILE A 155 -14.91 -10.86 -9.70
C ILE A 155 -14.56 -9.51 -9.09
N PRO A 156 -14.99 -8.36 -9.68
CA PRO A 156 -14.45 -7.06 -9.29
C PRO A 156 -14.55 -6.75 -7.80
N PRO A 157 -15.68 -6.99 -7.10
CA PRO A 157 -15.75 -6.76 -5.65
C PRO A 157 -14.75 -7.57 -4.81
N SER A 158 -14.30 -8.73 -5.32
CA SER A 158 -13.33 -9.60 -4.66
C SER A 158 -11.88 -9.27 -4.97
N VAL A 159 -11.60 -8.36 -5.90
CA VAL A 159 -10.23 -7.93 -6.20
C VAL A 159 -9.63 -7.23 -4.99
N HIS A 160 -8.45 -7.68 -4.58
CA HIS A 160 -7.68 -7.11 -3.48
C HIS A 160 -6.99 -5.79 -3.90
N TRP A 161 -7.82 -4.76 -4.11
CA TRP A 161 -7.39 -3.41 -4.51
C TRP A 161 -6.32 -2.83 -3.56
N TYR A 162 -6.38 -3.21 -2.28
CA TYR A 162 -5.44 -2.78 -1.25
C TYR A 162 -4.02 -3.28 -1.55
N SER A 163 -3.85 -4.54 -1.98
CA SER A 163 -2.51 -5.11 -2.21
C SER A 163 -1.86 -4.44 -3.40
N ALA A 164 -2.66 -4.15 -4.43
CA ALA A 164 -2.23 -3.33 -5.56
C ALA A 164 -1.79 -1.92 -5.10
N ARG A 165 -2.50 -1.30 -4.15
CA ARG A 165 -2.10 0.00 -3.59
C ARG A 165 -0.82 -0.10 -2.76
N LEU A 166 -0.62 -1.17 -2.00
CA LEU A 166 0.60 -1.42 -1.23
C LEU A 166 1.81 -1.51 -2.18
N VAL A 167 1.77 -2.44 -3.14
CA VAL A 167 2.80 -2.63 -4.16
C VAL A 167 3.07 -1.32 -4.91
N SER A 168 2.02 -0.63 -5.35
CA SER A 168 2.18 0.65 -6.03
C SER A 168 2.89 1.68 -5.16
N SER A 169 2.55 1.75 -3.87
CA SER A 169 3.19 2.68 -2.95
C SER A 169 4.68 2.37 -2.77
N ALA A 170 5.08 1.10 -2.74
CA ALA A 170 6.49 0.71 -2.72
C ALA A 170 7.22 1.26 -3.96
N GLY A 171 6.64 1.09 -5.15
CA GLY A 171 7.16 1.65 -6.40
C GLY A 171 7.28 3.18 -6.41
N GLU A 172 6.27 3.88 -5.91
CA GLU A 172 6.28 5.35 -5.77
C GLU A 172 7.42 5.82 -4.84
N LEU A 173 7.61 5.17 -3.69
CA LEU A 173 8.62 5.56 -2.70
C LEU A 173 10.06 5.36 -3.20
N ILE A 174 10.30 4.38 -4.07
CA ILE A 174 11.62 4.16 -4.68
C ILE A 174 11.81 4.97 -5.98
N GLY A 175 10.76 5.68 -6.45
CA GLY A 175 10.74 6.42 -7.70
C GLY A 175 10.78 5.54 -8.94
N ARG A 176 10.23 4.33 -8.84
CA ARG A 176 9.99 3.41 -9.95
C ARG A 176 8.54 2.91 -9.89
N PRO A 177 7.56 3.71 -10.29
CA PRO A 177 6.14 3.37 -10.22
C PRO A 177 5.70 2.37 -11.32
N ASP A 178 6.63 1.54 -11.79
CA ASP A 178 6.40 0.50 -12.79
C ASP A 178 5.95 -0.77 -12.07
N ASN A 179 4.63 -0.92 -11.91
CA ASN A 179 4.05 -2.01 -11.13
C ASN A 179 3.25 -2.93 -12.05
N MET A 180 3.53 -4.23 -11.97
CA MET A 180 2.84 -5.25 -12.77
C MET A 180 1.85 -6.04 -11.92
N CYS A 181 0.80 -6.55 -12.54
CA CYS A 181 -0.06 -7.57 -11.94
C CYS A 181 -0.24 -8.79 -12.85
N GLU A 182 0.03 -9.99 -12.34
CA GLU A 182 -0.48 -11.23 -12.92
C GLU A 182 -2.00 -11.30 -12.68
N THR A 183 -2.80 -11.46 -13.73
CA THR A 183 -4.26 -11.48 -13.63
C THR A 183 -4.84 -12.76 -14.21
N SER A 184 -5.76 -13.40 -13.47
CA SER A 184 -6.45 -14.61 -13.92
C SER A 184 -7.85 -14.78 -13.32
N ASP A 185 -8.55 -15.81 -13.79
CA ASP A 185 -9.79 -16.33 -13.19
C ASP A 185 -9.56 -17.63 -12.43
N HIS A 186 -8.34 -17.86 -11.92
CA HIS A 186 -7.95 -19.09 -11.22
C HIS A 186 -8.90 -19.41 -10.06
N ALA A 187 -9.22 -18.45 -9.20
CA ALA A 187 -10.12 -18.64 -8.06
C ALA A 187 -11.54 -19.06 -8.50
N GLN A 188 -11.98 -18.64 -9.68
CA GLN A 188 -13.28 -19.02 -10.24
C GLN A 188 -13.26 -20.43 -10.85
N ARG A 189 -12.09 -20.94 -11.27
CA ARG A 189 -11.94 -22.19 -12.02
C ARG A 189 -11.37 -23.35 -11.22
N TYR A 190 -10.43 -23.10 -10.31
CA TYR A 190 -9.74 -24.12 -9.54
C TYR A 190 -10.69 -24.81 -8.56
N ARG A 191 -10.60 -26.14 -8.49
CA ARG A 191 -11.36 -26.97 -7.55
C ARG A 191 -10.39 -27.95 -6.88
N PRO A 192 -10.26 -27.93 -5.54
CA PRO A 192 -9.47 -28.96 -4.86
C PRO A 192 -10.11 -30.34 -5.06
N LYS A 193 -9.32 -31.40 -4.83
CA LYS A 193 -9.81 -32.78 -4.96
C LYS A 193 -11.08 -33.00 -4.13
N GLY A 194 -12.16 -33.43 -4.79
CA GLY A 194 -13.46 -33.70 -4.17
C GLY A 194 -14.45 -32.55 -4.25
N ASP A 195 -14.05 -31.35 -4.69
CA ASP A 195 -14.96 -30.24 -4.94
C ASP A 195 -15.57 -30.36 -6.35
N THR A 196 -16.90 -30.55 -6.40
CA THR A 196 -17.67 -30.78 -7.63
C THR A 196 -18.37 -29.52 -8.16
N ARG A 197 -18.18 -28.36 -7.52
CA ARG A 197 -18.81 -27.11 -7.96
C ARG A 197 -18.35 -26.76 -9.38
N PRO A 198 -19.24 -26.37 -10.30
CA PRO A 198 -18.83 -26.00 -11.65
C PRO A 198 -17.92 -24.75 -11.61
N PRO A 199 -16.93 -24.63 -12.52
CA PRO A 199 -16.18 -23.40 -12.74
C PRO A 199 -17.13 -22.22 -13.01
N VAL A 200 -16.79 -21.05 -12.47
CA VAL A 200 -17.49 -19.80 -12.82
C VAL A 200 -16.75 -19.18 -14.01
N LEU A 201 -17.47 -18.87 -15.08
CA LEU A 201 -16.89 -18.19 -16.23
C LEU A 201 -17.05 -16.68 -16.05
N VAL A 202 -15.93 -15.98 -15.92
CA VAL A 202 -15.96 -14.52 -15.82
C VAL A 202 -16.23 -13.88 -17.17
N THR A 203 -17.01 -12.81 -17.17
CA THR A 203 -17.40 -12.05 -18.38
C THR A 203 -16.34 -11.02 -18.78
N GLU A 204 -16.45 -10.47 -19.99
CA GLU A 204 -15.63 -9.34 -20.44
C GLU A 204 -15.69 -8.17 -19.45
N ASP A 205 -16.90 -7.80 -19.01
CA ASP A 205 -17.11 -6.69 -18.08
C ASP A 205 -16.48 -6.95 -16.70
N GLN A 206 -16.49 -8.21 -16.23
CA GLN A 206 -15.86 -8.59 -14.98
C GLN A 206 -14.33 -8.53 -15.08
N ILE A 207 -13.73 -9.03 -16.17
CA ILE A 207 -12.28 -8.89 -16.41
C ILE A 207 -11.89 -7.41 -16.47
N ARG A 208 -12.64 -6.61 -17.22
CA ARG A 208 -12.41 -5.16 -17.33
C ARG A 208 -12.53 -4.47 -15.97
N GLY A 209 -13.56 -4.80 -15.18
CA GLY A 209 -13.76 -4.26 -13.84
C GLY A 209 -12.64 -4.61 -12.88
N ALA A 210 -12.17 -5.87 -12.92
CA ALA A 210 -11.05 -6.31 -12.12
C ALA A 210 -9.76 -5.55 -12.47
N CYS A 211 -9.44 -5.44 -13.76
CA CYS A 211 -8.29 -4.67 -14.24
C CYS A 211 -8.42 -3.18 -13.89
N ASN A 212 -9.62 -2.60 -14.00
CA ASN A 212 -9.88 -1.21 -13.63
C ASN A 212 -9.59 -0.94 -12.15
N ARG A 213 -9.96 -1.87 -11.25
CA ARG A 213 -9.62 -1.77 -9.82
C ARG A 213 -8.10 -1.84 -9.57
N LEU A 214 -7.39 -2.70 -10.30
CA LEU A 214 -5.93 -2.78 -10.21
C LEU A 214 -5.29 -1.47 -10.70
N MET A 215 -5.72 -0.95 -11.85
CA MET A 215 -5.17 0.27 -12.45
C MET A 215 -5.48 1.52 -11.62
N VAL A 216 -6.67 1.65 -11.03
CA VAL A 216 -6.98 2.76 -10.11
C VAL A 216 -6.17 2.65 -8.81
N SER A 217 -5.77 1.44 -8.42
CA SER A 217 -4.86 1.21 -7.29
C SER A 217 -3.37 1.40 -7.61
N GLY A 218 -3.02 1.77 -8.85
CA GLY A 218 -1.64 2.11 -9.25
C GLY A 218 -0.87 1.04 -10.02
N ILE A 219 -1.56 -0.02 -10.47
CA ILE A 219 -0.96 -0.98 -11.41
C ILE A 219 -0.93 -0.38 -12.81
N THR A 220 0.23 -0.45 -13.45
CA THR A 220 0.48 0.18 -14.75
C THR A 220 0.82 -0.83 -15.85
N CYS A 221 0.94 -2.11 -15.49
CA CYS A 221 1.11 -3.22 -16.43
C CYS A 221 0.28 -4.43 -16.00
N ILE A 222 -0.49 -5.00 -16.93
CA ILE A 222 -1.29 -6.20 -16.70
C ILE A 222 -0.71 -7.35 -17.51
N THR A 223 -0.35 -8.43 -16.82
CA THR A 223 0.06 -9.70 -17.42
C THR A 223 -1.10 -10.67 -17.30
N SER A 224 -1.60 -11.16 -18.43
CA SER A 224 -2.82 -11.95 -18.48
C SER A 224 -2.54 -13.45 -18.54
N TYR A 225 -3.17 -14.21 -17.64
CA TYR A 225 -3.21 -15.67 -17.63
C TYR A 225 -4.62 -16.22 -17.89
N TYR A 226 -5.51 -15.41 -18.46
CA TYR A 226 -6.81 -15.90 -18.90
C TYR A 226 -6.64 -16.90 -20.05
N ALA A 227 -7.50 -17.91 -20.07
CA ALA A 227 -7.69 -18.73 -21.27
C ALA A 227 -8.44 -17.91 -22.34
N LEU A 228 -7.74 -17.02 -23.04
CA LEU A 228 -8.34 -16.05 -23.98
C LEU A 228 -9.02 -16.71 -25.18
N ASN A 229 -8.65 -17.94 -25.53
CA ASN A 229 -9.26 -18.72 -26.61
C ASN A 229 -10.76 -19.02 -26.41
N ARG A 230 -11.32 -18.77 -25.22
CA ARG A 230 -12.77 -18.88 -24.95
C ARG A 230 -13.58 -17.66 -25.40
N PHE A 231 -12.90 -16.57 -25.74
CA PHE A 231 -13.51 -15.32 -26.20
C PHE A 231 -13.35 -15.19 -27.72
N SER A 232 -14.23 -14.43 -28.36
CA SER A 232 -14.01 -14.02 -29.75
C SER A 232 -12.85 -13.02 -29.84
N ASP A 233 -12.21 -12.94 -31.00
CA ASP A 233 -11.14 -11.99 -31.26
C ASP A 233 -11.57 -10.54 -30.95
N ASP A 234 -12.83 -10.17 -31.23
CA ASP A 234 -13.37 -8.84 -30.92
C ASP A 234 -13.37 -8.54 -29.42
N VAL A 235 -13.71 -9.52 -28.58
CA VAL A 235 -13.70 -9.36 -27.10
C VAL A 235 -12.26 -9.20 -26.62
N VAL A 236 -11.36 -10.05 -27.11
CA VAL A 236 -9.93 -9.98 -26.75
C VAL A 236 -9.35 -8.64 -27.18
N GLN A 237 -9.67 -8.15 -28.37
CA GLN A 237 -9.22 -6.86 -28.86
C GLN A 237 -9.75 -5.71 -28.00
N ARG A 238 -11.04 -5.70 -27.65
CA ARG A 238 -11.61 -4.65 -26.78
C ARG A 238 -10.95 -4.61 -25.41
N LEU A 239 -10.73 -5.76 -24.78
CA LEU A 239 -10.04 -5.84 -23.49
C LEU A 239 -8.61 -5.29 -23.58
N ASN A 240 -7.84 -5.74 -24.58
CA ASN A 240 -6.45 -5.31 -24.75
C ASN A 240 -6.34 -3.82 -25.08
N LEU A 241 -7.21 -3.29 -25.96
CA LEU A 241 -7.22 -1.86 -26.28
C LEU A 241 -7.62 -1.01 -25.08
N TRP A 242 -8.61 -1.44 -24.29
CA TRP A 242 -9.00 -0.76 -23.07
C TRP A 242 -7.84 -0.69 -22.08
N ILE A 243 -7.29 -1.84 -21.69
CA ILE A 243 -6.23 -1.95 -20.69
C ILE A 243 -4.97 -1.22 -21.18
N GLY A 244 -4.57 -1.43 -22.44
CA GLY A 244 -3.40 -0.80 -23.04
C GLY A 244 -3.50 0.73 -23.07
N ARG A 245 -4.66 1.30 -23.42
CA ARG A 245 -4.85 2.76 -23.41
C ARG A 245 -4.80 3.35 -22.00
N VAL A 246 -5.42 2.68 -21.02
CA VAL A 246 -5.35 3.13 -19.62
C VAL A 246 -3.92 3.05 -19.10
N CYS A 247 -3.26 1.90 -19.27
CA CYS A 247 -1.87 1.71 -18.86
C CYS A 247 -0.95 2.75 -19.53
N ALA A 248 -1.09 3.01 -20.83
CA ALA A 248 -0.27 4.02 -21.53
C ALA A 248 -0.43 5.44 -20.96
N MET A 249 -1.62 5.79 -20.49
CA MET A 249 -1.89 7.09 -19.85
C MET A 249 -1.29 7.17 -18.44
N LEU A 250 -1.30 6.08 -17.68
CA LEU A 250 -0.84 6.05 -16.29
C LEU A 250 0.66 5.75 -16.12
N TYR A 251 1.23 4.96 -17.04
CA TYR A 251 2.62 4.50 -17.03
C TYR A 251 3.60 5.69 -17.09
N GLY A 252 4.64 5.64 -16.25
CA GLY A 252 5.64 6.70 -16.10
C GLY A 252 5.17 7.95 -15.32
N GLY A 253 3.90 8.01 -14.90
CA GLY A 253 3.43 9.03 -13.94
C GLY A 253 3.70 8.62 -12.50
N HIS A 254 3.54 9.55 -11.56
CA HIS A 254 3.55 9.29 -10.11
C HIS A 254 2.22 9.70 -9.47
N GLN A 255 1.92 9.14 -8.30
CA GLN A 255 0.68 9.46 -7.57
C GLN A 255 0.66 10.92 -7.10
N ALA A 256 -0.49 11.58 -7.23
CA ALA A 256 -0.75 12.94 -6.79
C ALA A 256 -1.89 12.94 -5.77
N CYS A 257 -1.59 12.57 -4.52
CA CYS A 257 -2.58 12.46 -3.44
C CYS A 257 -2.17 13.21 -2.17
N ASP A 258 -3.14 13.62 -1.37
CA ASP A 258 -2.91 14.42 -0.17
C ASP A 258 -2.65 13.60 1.11
N VAL A 259 -2.87 12.28 1.05
CA VAL A 259 -2.89 11.40 2.22
C VAL A 259 -1.77 10.37 2.13
N ALA A 260 -0.96 10.29 3.19
CA ALA A 260 -0.11 9.14 3.47
C ALA A 260 -0.75 8.30 4.59
N ALA A 261 -0.83 6.99 4.41
CA ALA A 261 -1.25 6.06 5.46
C ALA A 261 -0.05 5.19 5.86
N LEU A 262 0.26 5.11 7.16
CA LEU A 262 1.39 4.32 7.61
C LEU A 262 1.09 2.80 7.51
N TYR A 263 2.01 2.05 6.91
CA TYR A 263 2.11 0.60 6.99
C TYR A 263 2.68 0.21 8.36
N PRO A 264 1.86 -0.33 9.30
CA PRO A 264 2.16 -0.30 10.74
C PRO A 264 2.95 -1.52 11.23
N ILE A 265 3.86 -2.08 10.42
CA ILE A 265 4.55 -3.35 10.71
C ILE A 265 5.37 -3.32 12.01
N GLU A 266 5.96 -2.17 12.33
CA GLU A 266 6.74 -1.96 13.55
C GLU A 266 5.91 -2.02 14.83
N SER A 267 4.62 -1.69 14.73
CA SER A 267 3.66 -1.89 15.82
C SER A 267 3.18 -3.35 15.87
N ILE A 268 3.27 -4.11 14.78
CA ILE A 268 2.91 -5.54 14.80
C ILE A 268 3.98 -6.39 15.47
N TRP A 269 5.27 -6.15 15.18
CA TRP A 269 6.35 -7.00 15.72
C TRP A 269 6.27 -7.23 17.23
N PRO A 270 6.09 -6.20 18.09
CA PRO A 270 5.98 -6.40 19.53
C PRO A 270 4.77 -7.24 19.97
N ARG A 271 3.72 -7.32 19.13
CA ARG A 271 2.45 -8.02 19.39
C ARG A 271 2.39 -9.40 18.73
N PHE A 272 3.28 -9.68 17.78
CA PHE A 272 3.22 -10.88 16.96
C PHE A 272 3.79 -12.10 17.68
N GLU A 273 3.00 -13.16 17.78
CA GLU A 273 3.48 -14.48 18.16
C GLU A 273 3.12 -15.46 17.04
N PRO A 274 4.08 -16.30 16.59
CA PRO A 274 3.82 -17.26 15.52
C PRO A 274 2.67 -18.20 15.86
N ALA A 275 1.84 -18.47 14.87
CA ALA A 275 0.66 -19.31 15.01
C ALA A 275 0.96 -20.80 14.73
N HIS A 276 0.07 -21.68 15.19
CA HIS A 276 0.10 -23.12 14.90
C HIS A 276 -0.42 -23.44 13.49
N ILE A 277 -1.13 -22.50 12.88
CA ILE A 277 -1.65 -22.55 11.52
C ILE A 277 -1.91 -21.12 11.00
N TRP A 278 -1.36 -20.79 9.83
CA TRP A 278 -1.46 -19.46 9.22
C TRP A 278 -1.12 -18.35 10.23
N THR A 279 -2.08 -17.48 10.52
CA THR A 279 -2.05 -16.44 11.56
C THR A 279 -3.24 -16.60 12.53
N GLN A 280 -3.87 -17.78 12.55
CA GLN A 280 -5.20 -17.98 13.17
C GLN A 280 -5.20 -17.77 14.68
N ASP A 281 -4.16 -18.22 15.39
CA ASP A 281 -4.02 -18.06 16.85
C ASP A 281 -3.00 -16.97 17.23
N CYS A 282 -2.71 -16.04 16.31
CA CYS A 282 -1.98 -14.82 16.68
C CYS A 282 -2.74 -14.05 17.79
N PRO A 283 -2.01 -13.34 18.69
CA PRO A 283 -2.62 -12.60 19.79
C PRO A 283 -3.64 -11.56 19.31
N GLU A 284 -4.69 -11.34 20.10
CA GLU A 284 -5.78 -10.42 19.76
C GLU A 284 -5.30 -8.97 19.45
N PRO A 285 -4.33 -8.38 20.18
CA PRO A 285 -3.82 -7.06 19.84
C PRO A 285 -3.21 -6.96 18.43
N ALA A 286 -2.60 -8.03 17.92
CA ALA A 286 -2.05 -8.06 16.56
C ALA A 286 -3.18 -8.11 15.51
N LYS A 287 -4.20 -8.93 15.75
CA LYS A 287 -5.40 -9.01 14.88
C LYS A 287 -6.20 -7.72 14.88
N GLN A 288 -6.31 -7.06 16.03
CA GLN A 288 -6.98 -5.77 16.16
C GLN A 288 -6.30 -4.69 15.31
N LEU A 289 -4.97 -4.63 15.35
CA LEU A 289 -4.19 -3.70 14.52
C LEU A 289 -4.44 -3.96 13.03
N GLU A 290 -4.41 -5.22 12.57
CA GLU A 290 -4.74 -5.57 11.18
C GLU A 290 -6.16 -5.14 10.80
N ARG A 291 -7.16 -5.36 11.66
CA ARG A 291 -8.54 -4.93 11.41
C ARG A 291 -8.65 -3.40 11.25
N ILE A 292 -8.04 -2.63 12.15
CA ILE A 292 -8.06 -1.16 12.08
C ILE A 292 -7.36 -0.68 10.80
N TYR A 293 -6.23 -1.28 10.48
CA TYR A 293 -5.49 -0.98 9.26
C TYR A 293 -6.32 -1.20 7.99
N ARG A 294 -7.03 -2.34 7.92
CA ARG A 294 -7.97 -2.65 6.83
C ARG A 294 -9.12 -1.65 6.78
N GLN A 295 -9.75 -1.36 7.91
CA GLN A 295 -10.87 -0.41 8.01
C GLN A 295 -10.49 1.00 7.54
N VAL A 296 -9.32 1.51 7.97
CA VAL A 296 -8.80 2.81 7.52
C VAL A 296 -8.59 2.80 6.01
N SER A 297 -7.96 1.75 5.48
CA SER A 297 -7.71 1.61 4.04
C SER A 297 -9.02 1.58 3.24
N ASP A 298 -9.98 0.76 3.64
CA ASP A 298 -11.31 0.68 3.00
C ASP A 298 -12.05 2.02 3.08
N ALA A 299 -12.02 2.70 4.23
CA ALA A 299 -12.66 3.99 4.40
C ALA A 299 -12.12 5.04 3.41
N LEU A 300 -10.79 5.08 3.20
CA LEU A 300 -10.16 5.99 2.23
C LEU A 300 -10.56 5.64 0.80
N PHE A 301 -10.42 4.37 0.40
CA PHE A 301 -10.70 3.92 -0.96
C PHE A 301 -12.17 4.10 -1.36
N LEU A 302 -13.10 3.67 -0.50
CA LEU A 302 -14.54 3.76 -0.76
C LEU A 302 -15.03 5.22 -0.85
N ASN A 303 -14.36 6.15 -0.16
CA ASN A 303 -14.70 7.57 -0.15
C ASN A 303 -13.84 8.42 -1.10
N ARG A 304 -13.14 7.79 -2.07
CA ARG A 304 -12.35 8.48 -3.11
C ARG A 304 -11.27 9.40 -2.54
N ARG A 305 -10.75 9.05 -1.36
CA ARG A 305 -9.55 9.68 -0.79
C ARG A 305 -8.37 8.86 -1.24
N ASP A 306 -7.78 9.22 -2.38
CA ASP A 306 -6.57 8.56 -2.86
C ASP A 306 -5.43 8.77 -1.85
N PHE A 307 -4.54 7.78 -1.73
CA PHE A 307 -3.52 7.78 -0.69
C PHE A 307 -2.33 6.88 -1.05
N THR A 308 -1.18 7.14 -0.43
CA THR A 308 0.03 6.31 -0.54
C THR A 308 0.30 5.61 0.80
N PHE A 309 0.67 4.33 0.77
CA PHE A 309 1.24 3.69 1.96
C PHE A 309 2.69 4.15 2.17
N VAL A 310 3.04 4.51 3.40
CA VAL A 310 4.39 4.90 3.79
C VAL A 310 4.87 4.05 4.95
N ASP A 311 6.18 3.93 5.13
CA ASP A 311 6.78 3.21 6.25
C ASP A 311 7.54 4.14 7.20
N ALA A 312 8.05 3.58 8.30
CA ALA A 312 8.81 4.34 9.28
C ALA A 312 10.07 4.98 8.70
N GLU A 313 10.73 4.34 7.72
CA GLU A 313 11.88 4.92 7.02
C GLU A 313 11.47 6.19 6.27
N THR A 314 10.36 6.14 5.53
CA THR A 314 9.79 7.30 4.82
C THR A 314 9.41 8.40 5.81
N LEU A 315 8.78 8.06 6.93
CA LEU A 315 8.42 9.04 7.96
C LEU A 315 9.65 9.65 8.64
N ALA A 316 10.71 8.89 8.87
CA ALA A 316 11.93 9.38 9.52
C ALA A 316 12.83 10.20 8.58
N GLY A 317 12.79 9.92 7.28
CA GLY A 317 13.62 10.60 6.27
C GLY A 317 12.90 11.68 5.45
N GLY A 318 11.57 11.71 5.49
CA GLY A 318 10.76 12.68 4.74
C GLY A 318 11.02 14.12 5.17
N LYS A 319 11.03 15.02 4.19
CA LYS A 319 11.29 16.45 4.42
C LYS A 319 10.00 17.17 4.82
N VAL A 320 10.00 17.83 5.97
CA VAL A 320 8.89 18.68 6.40
C VAL A 320 9.03 20.07 5.78
N GLU A 321 8.02 20.50 5.03
CA GLU A 321 8.03 21.81 4.38
C GLU A 321 6.62 22.32 4.14
N GLY A 322 6.30 23.52 4.66
CA GLY A 322 5.03 24.20 4.37
C GLY A 322 3.77 23.44 4.81
N GLY A 323 3.83 22.68 5.91
CA GLY A 323 2.72 21.87 6.39
C GLY A 323 2.50 20.56 5.61
N ALA A 324 3.46 20.15 4.79
CA ALA A 324 3.47 18.88 4.07
C ALA A 324 4.71 18.04 4.42
N LEU A 325 4.54 16.72 4.44
CA LEU A 325 5.64 15.75 4.44
C LEU A 325 5.97 15.41 2.99
N LYS A 326 7.21 15.67 2.56
CA LYS A 326 7.67 15.44 1.19
C LYS A 326 8.62 14.26 1.11
N TRP A 327 8.46 13.44 0.09
CA TRP A 327 9.36 12.34 -0.25
C TRP A 327 9.50 12.24 -1.76
N ARG A 328 10.66 12.61 -2.29
CA ARG A 328 10.89 12.72 -3.75
C ARG A 328 9.85 13.66 -4.38
N ASP A 329 9.08 13.17 -5.35
CA ASP A 329 8.02 13.91 -6.04
C ASP A 329 6.67 13.87 -5.29
N LEU A 330 6.59 13.11 -4.19
CA LEU A 330 5.38 12.95 -3.38
C LEU A 330 5.32 14.00 -2.27
N SER A 331 4.12 14.46 -1.95
CA SER A 331 3.89 15.51 -0.96
C SER A 331 2.54 15.34 -0.28
N TRP A 332 2.54 15.05 1.02
CA TRP A 332 1.33 14.75 1.78
C TRP A 332 1.10 15.79 2.90
N PRO A 333 0.02 16.59 2.84
CA PRO A 333 -0.42 17.42 3.97
C PRO A 333 -1.11 16.62 5.08
N VAL A 334 -1.43 15.33 4.89
CA VAL A 334 -2.10 14.48 5.88
C VAL A 334 -1.34 13.17 6.05
N VAL A 335 -1.07 12.76 7.29
CA VAL A 335 -0.54 11.43 7.65
C VAL A 335 -1.54 10.73 8.56
N ILE A 336 -1.90 9.49 8.23
CA ILE A 336 -2.81 8.65 9.01
C ILE A 336 -2.02 7.49 9.62
N LEU A 337 -2.23 7.27 10.91
CA LEU A 337 -1.57 6.26 11.73
C LEU A 337 -2.61 5.21 12.19
N PRO A 338 -2.78 4.11 11.45
CA PRO A 338 -3.73 3.06 11.80
C PRO A 338 -3.19 2.14 12.91
N CYS A 339 -3.62 2.37 14.15
CA CYS A 339 -3.24 1.60 15.35
C CYS A 339 -1.72 1.53 15.57
N VAL A 340 -1.07 2.69 15.52
CA VAL A 340 0.40 2.80 15.59
C VAL A 340 0.81 3.29 16.96
N ASP A 341 1.61 2.49 17.68
CA ASP A 341 2.19 2.89 18.97
C ASP A 341 3.72 2.78 19.01
N THR A 342 4.31 2.17 17.99
CA THR A 342 5.73 1.84 17.92
C THR A 342 6.29 2.25 16.57
N LEU A 343 7.30 3.12 16.59
CA LEU A 343 8.14 3.55 15.47
C LEU A 343 9.52 3.96 16.01
N PRO A 344 10.54 4.14 15.15
CA PRO A 344 11.80 4.71 15.59
C PRO A 344 11.59 6.14 16.09
N LEU A 345 12.35 6.55 17.12
CA LEU A 345 12.20 7.87 17.75
C LEU A 345 12.29 9.01 16.73
N LYS A 346 13.15 8.86 15.72
CA LYS A 346 13.29 9.83 14.63
C LYS A 346 12.00 10.03 13.82
N ALA A 347 11.23 8.97 13.58
CA ALA A 347 9.94 9.07 12.87
C ALA A 347 8.93 9.85 13.71
N TRP A 348 8.86 9.59 15.02
CA TRP A 348 8.01 10.34 15.94
C TRP A 348 8.38 11.82 16.01
N GLN A 349 9.66 12.12 16.07
CA GLN A 349 10.17 13.50 16.06
C GLN A 349 9.79 14.23 14.76
N ASN A 350 9.93 13.56 13.61
CA ASN A 350 9.58 14.15 12.32
C ASN A 350 8.06 14.34 12.16
N LEU A 351 7.22 13.43 12.68
CA LEU A 351 5.77 13.62 12.74
C LEU A 351 5.38 14.83 13.60
N ALA A 352 6.05 15.02 14.74
CA ALA A 352 5.84 16.19 15.58
C ALA A 352 6.29 17.48 14.88
N GLU A 353 7.41 17.47 14.17
CA GLU A 353 7.84 18.60 13.33
C GLU A 353 6.83 18.90 12.22
N PHE A 354 6.36 17.87 11.52
CA PHE A 354 5.32 17.96 10.51
C PHE A 354 4.06 18.63 11.06
N TRP A 355 3.53 18.16 12.19
CA TRP A 355 2.39 18.79 12.86
C TRP A 355 2.69 20.24 13.28
N ARG A 356 3.84 20.53 13.88
CA ARG A 356 4.26 21.90 14.23
C ARG A 356 4.37 22.82 13.02
N SER A 357 4.69 22.27 11.85
CA SER A 357 4.82 23.02 10.59
C SER A 357 3.49 23.35 9.92
N GLY A 358 2.38 22.78 10.39
CA GLY A 358 1.05 22.92 9.79
C GLY A 358 0.45 21.60 9.29
N GLY A 359 1.14 20.46 9.43
CA GLY A 359 0.67 19.15 8.98
C GLY A 359 -0.55 18.63 9.76
N VAL A 360 -1.24 17.64 9.18
CA VAL A 360 -2.33 16.90 9.86
C VAL A 360 -1.87 15.50 10.17
N VAL A 361 -1.97 15.09 11.43
CA VAL A 361 -1.73 13.71 11.87
C VAL A 361 -3.03 13.13 12.41
N VAL A 362 -3.48 11.99 11.92
CA VAL A 362 -4.68 11.30 12.41
C VAL A 362 -4.29 9.93 12.92
N ASP A 363 -4.35 9.71 14.23
CA ASP A 363 -4.21 8.39 14.83
C ASP A 363 -5.57 7.73 15.00
N VAL A 364 -5.65 6.43 14.74
CA VAL A 364 -6.86 5.62 14.88
C VAL A 364 -6.57 4.41 15.76
N GLY A 365 -7.09 4.42 16.99
CA GLY A 365 -7.12 3.27 17.89
C GLY A 365 -5.85 3.03 18.71
N ALA A 366 -4.77 3.78 18.52
CA ALA A 366 -3.61 3.75 19.40
C ALA A 366 -3.08 5.17 19.69
N LEU A 367 -2.04 5.26 20.52
CA LEU A 367 -1.28 6.49 20.70
C LEU A 367 0.21 6.14 20.71
N PRO A 368 1.09 7.06 20.29
CA PRO A 368 2.53 6.83 20.32
C PRO A 368 3.01 6.47 21.74
N ALA A 369 3.70 5.34 21.88
CA ALA A 369 4.10 4.81 23.18
C ALA A 369 5.56 4.33 23.23
N ASN A 370 6.06 3.76 22.14
CA ASN A 370 7.33 3.05 22.11
C ASN A 370 8.27 3.63 21.05
N SER A 371 9.56 3.57 21.35
CA SER A 371 10.63 3.75 20.35
C SER A 371 11.17 2.38 19.92
N GLU A 372 12.11 2.37 18.99
CA GLU A 372 12.85 1.16 18.59
C GLU A 372 13.63 0.52 19.76
N SER A 373 13.89 1.26 20.84
CA SER A 373 14.78 0.85 21.94
C SER A 373 14.13 0.82 23.33
N GLU A 374 13.01 1.52 23.52
CA GLU A 374 12.34 1.69 24.81
C GLU A 374 10.84 1.36 24.73
N PHE A 375 10.38 0.47 25.61
CA PHE A 375 9.02 -0.05 25.66
C PHE A 375 8.49 0.01 27.11
N PRO A 376 7.77 1.08 27.52
CA PRO A 376 7.48 2.32 26.79
C PRO A 376 8.67 3.30 26.75
N SER A 377 8.64 4.25 25.81
CA SER A 377 9.62 5.35 25.71
C SER A 377 9.05 6.64 26.32
N PRO A 378 9.67 7.21 27.37
CA PRO A 378 9.24 8.48 27.95
C PRO A 378 9.26 9.64 26.95
N ALA A 379 10.22 9.65 26.01
CA ALA A 379 10.34 10.67 24.98
C ALA A 379 9.17 10.60 23.98
N VAL A 380 8.81 9.39 23.53
CA VAL A 380 7.66 9.19 22.63
C VAL A 380 6.35 9.56 23.32
N GLN A 381 6.17 9.18 24.59
CA GLN A 381 4.98 9.56 25.35
C GLN A 381 4.87 11.08 25.57
N ALA A 382 5.99 11.79 25.69
CA ALA A 382 5.99 13.25 25.74
C ALA A 382 5.53 13.86 24.40
N LEU A 383 6.00 13.33 23.26
CA LEU A 383 5.53 13.73 21.94
C LEU A 383 4.05 13.41 21.73
N ALA A 384 3.58 12.27 22.24
CA ALA A 384 2.16 11.89 22.18
C ALA A 384 1.27 12.90 22.91
N ARG A 385 1.64 13.28 24.15
CA ARG A 385 0.94 14.31 24.92
C ARG A 385 0.99 15.68 24.23
N GLU A 386 2.10 16.02 23.61
CA GLU A 386 2.24 17.27 22.87
C GLU A 386 1.34 17.32 21.63
N MET A 387 1.27 16.24 20.84
CA MET A 387 0.49 16.23 19.61
C MET A 387 -0.99 15.99 19.89
N PHE A 388 -1.36 15.05 20.76
CA PHE A 388 -2.75 14.61 20.92
C PHE A 388 -3.40 15.06 22.23
N GLY A 389 -2.67 15.76 23.10
CA GLY A 389 -3.15 16.19 24.41
C GLY A 389 -3.18 15.06 25.44
N GLU A 390 -3.37 15.46 26.71
CA GLU A 390 -3.56 14.53 27.83
C GLU A 390 -4.92 13.83 27.72
N GLY A 391 -4.95 12.51 27.92
CA GLY A 391 -6.19 11.74 27.89
C GLY A 391 -5.99 10.26 27.59
N GLY A 392 -6.97 9.44 27.96
CA GLY A 392 -6.97 7.99 27.69
C GLY A 392 -7.40 7.64 26.27
N LEU A 393 -7.46 6.34 25.98
CA LEU A 393 -7.91 5.82 24.67
C LEU A 393 -9.44 5.88 24.49
N ASP A 394 -10.21 6.18 25.53
CA ASP A 394 -11.69 6.20 25.52
C ASP A 394 -12.32 7.50 25.03
N GLU A 395 -11.50 8.52 24.78
CA GLU A 395 -11.93 9.87 24.37
C GLU A 395 -11.25 10.29 23.08
N ALA A 396 -12.04 10.43 22.01
CA ALA A 396 -11.58 11.00 20.75
C ALA A 396 -11.36 12.50 20.95
N ARG A 397 -10.27 13.03 20.41
CA ARG A 397 -9.84 14.41 20.67
C ARG A 397 -8.93 14.92 19.58
N PHE A 398 -8.71 16.23 19.57
CA PHE A 398 -7.75 16.87 18.69
C PHE A 398 -7.00 17.99 19.40
N GLN A 399 -5.83 18.32 18.87
CA GLN A 399 -5.01 19.43 19.33
C GLN A 399 -4.35 20.14 18.14
N THR A 400 -4.14 21.45 18.30
CA THR A 400 -3.65 22.33 17.24
C THR A 400 -2.27 22.90 17.58
N SER A 401 -1.41 23.04 16.57
CA SER A 401 -0.11 23.69 16.71
C SER A 401 -0.21 25.18 16.43
N ALA A 402 0.82 25.95 16.82
CA ALA A 402 0.88 27.39 16.59
C ALA A 402 0.80 27.80 15.10
N ARG A 403 1.13 26.90 14.17
CA ARG A 403 1.03 27.11 12.72
C ARG A 403 -0.19 26.45 12.08
N GLY A 404 -1.18 26.07 12.88
CA GLY A 404 -2.45 25.49 12.39
C GLY A 404 -2.34 24.02 11.98
N GLY A 405 -1.31 23.30 12.43
CA GLY A 405 -1.29 21.84 12.30
C GLY A 405 -2.30 21.22 13.25
N ILE A 406 -2.84 20.05 12.88
CA ILE A 406 -3.92 19.39 13.61
C ILE A 406 -3.53 17.94 13.85
N ALA A 407 -3.56 17.52 15.10
CA ALA A 407 -3.38 16.12 15.46
C ALA A 407 -4.68 15.61 16.07
N VAL A 408 -5.23 14.53 15.53
CA VAL A 408 -6.49 13.93 15.97
C VAL A 408 -6.24 12.50 16.42
N TYR A 409 -6.74 12.16 17.59
CA TYR A 409 -6.90 10.77 18.02
C TYR A 409 -8.36 10.36 17.85
N LEU A 410 -8.60 9.33 17.03
CA LEU A 410 -9.87 8.64 16.91
C LEU A 410 -9.82 7.32 17.67
N ARG A 411 -10.89 7.01 18.39
CA ARG A 411 -11.07 5.71 19.04
C ARG A 411 -11.25 4.64 17.97
N GLU A 412 -10.89 3.39 18.29
CA GLU A 412 -11.13 2.25 17.38
C GLU A 412 -12.57 2.22 16.86
N ARG A 413 -13.56 2.35 17.75
CA ARG A 413 -14.99 2.34 17.40
C ARG A 413 -15.44 3.51 16.51
N ASP A 414 -14.63 4.57 16.41
CA ASP A 414 -14.94 5.76 15.62
C ASP A 414 -14.25 5.76 14.25
N GLY A 415 -13.54 4.68 13.86
CA GLY A 415 -12.83 4.62 12.58
C GLY A 415 -13.70 4.96 11.36
N ALA A 416 -15.01 4.64 11.40
CA ALA A 416 -15.97 4.98 10.36
C ALA A 416 -16.18 6.51 10.17
N LYS A 417 -15.81 7.35 11.15
CA LYS A 417 -15.86 8.81 11.05
C LYS A 417 -14.71 9.40 10.23
N LEU A 418 -13.68 8.62 9.90
CA LEU A 418 -12.48 9.10 9.20
C LEU A 418 -12.80 9.87 7.89
N PRO A 419 -13.70 9.42 7.00
CA PRO A 419 -14.02 10.18 5.78
C PRO A 419 -14.64 11.55 6.06
N ALA A 420 -15.60 11.62 7.01
CA ALA A 420 -16.22 12.87 7.43
C ALA A 420 -15.19 13.81 8.06
N LEU A 421 -14.26 13.26 8.85
CA LEU A 421 -13.15 14.00 9.43
C LEU A 421 -12.26 14.61 8.34
N LEU A 422 -11.86 13.83 7.33
CA LEU A 422 -11.06 14.35 6.22
C LEU A 422 -11.80 15.43 5.43
N ASN A 423 -13.11 15.26 5.21
CA ASN A 423 -13.96 16.26 4.57
C ASN A 423 -14.09 17.55 5.37
N ALA A 424 -13.94 17.51 6.70
CA ALA A 424 -13.90 18.70 7.54
C ALA A 424 -12.54 19.41 7.53
N LEU A 425 -11.46 18.71 7.13
CA LEU A 425 -10.08 19.19 7.19
C LEU A 425 -9.57 19.75 5.86
N ILE A 426 -9.82 19.02 4.77
CA ILE A 426 -9.24 19.30 3.45
C ILE A 426 -10.25 18.98 2.35
N GLU A 427 -10.32 19.84 1.33
CA GLU A 427 -11.13 19.60 0.15
C GLU A 427 -10.82 18.23 -0.48
N PRO A 428 -11.84 17.50 -0.97
CA PRO A 428 -11.60 16.28 -1.73
C PRO A 428 -11.00 16.61 -3.10
N ASP A 429 -10.02 15.80 -3.50
CA ASP A 429 -9.37 15.90 -4.82
C ASP A 429 -10.39 15.72 -5.96
N VAL A 430 -11.41 14.88 -5.72
CA VAL A 430 -12.52 14.63 -6.63
C VAL A 430 -13.86 14.69 -5.90
N LYS A 431 -14.75 15.56 -6.38
CA LYS A 431 -16.15 15.65 -5.92
C LYS A 431 -17.05 14.90 -6.91
N VAL A 432 -18.00 14.14 -6.39
CA VAL A 432 -18.94 13.35 -7.21
C VAL A 432 -20.35 13.63 -6.73
N ALA A 433 -21.28 13.82 -7.68
CA ALA A 433 -22.71 13.93 -7.42
C ALA A 433 -23.46 12.83 -8.19
N PRO A 434 -24.28 12.00 -7.52
CA PRO A 434 -24.56 11.96 -6.08
C PRO A 434 -23.36 11.49 -5.24
N GLU A 435 -23.34 11.81 -3.94
CA GLU A 435 -22.23 11.46 -3.03
C GLU A 435 -22.09 9.94 -2.83
N ASP A 436 -23.23 9.23 -2.76
CA ASP A 436 -23.30 7.76 -2.74
C ASP A 436 -23.10 7.22 -4.16
N SER A 437 -21.85 7.27 -4.60
CA SER A 437 -21.43 6.88 -5.93
C SER A 437 -20.48 5.67 -5.87
N PRO A 438 -20.63 4.69 -6.79
CA PRO A 438 -19.71 3.57 -6.92
C PRO A 438 -18.37 3.99 -7.56
N LEU A 439 -18.17 5.28 -7.85
CA LEU A 439 -16.94 5.71 -8.52
C LEU A 439 -15.72 5.55 -7.61
N ARG A 440 -14.62 5.06 -8.20
CA ARG A 440 -13.27 5.10 -7.63
C ARG A 440 -12.38 5.91 -8.55
N VAL A 441 -11.36 6.53 -7.99
CA VAL A 441 -10.49 7.44 -8.72
C VAL A 441 -9.05 7.34 -8.24
N THR A 442 -8.12 7.52 -9.16
CA THR A 442 -6.75 7.90 -8.85
C THR A 442 -6.36 9.13 -9.63
N HIS A 443 -5.49 9.92 -9.03
CA HIS A 443 -4.90 11.09 -9.62
C HIS A 443 -3.39 10.88 -9.72
N ARG A 444 -2.87 10.99 -10.94
CA ARG A 444 -1.44 10.87 -11.25
C ARG A 444 -0.95 12.11 -11.95
N ARG A 445 0.32 12.45 -11.75
CA ARG A 445 1.02 13.47 -12.52
C ARG A 445 2.00 12.82 -13.48
N LYS A 446 1.95 13.22 -14.74
CA LYS A 446 2.81 12.71 -15.81
C LYS A 446 3.11 13.81 -16.82
N ASP A 447 4.38 14.00 -17.17
CA ASP A 447 4.83 14.96 -18.19
C ASP A 447 4.27 16.39 -17.98
N GLY A 448 4.14 16.82 -16.72
CA GLY A 448 3.58 18.13 -16.36
C GLY A 448 2.06 18.24 -16.44
N HIS A 449 1.35 17.13 -16.64
CA HIS A 449 -0.10 17.07 -16.70
C HIS A 449 -0.70 16.32 -15.52
N GLU A 450 -1.90 16.72 -15.12
CA GLU A 450 -2.73 16.03 -14.13
C GLU A 450 -3.63 15.03 -14.88
N ILE A 451 -3.54 13.75 -14.51
CA ILE A 451 -4.29 12.65 -15.12
C ILE A 451 -5.18 12.01 -14.06
N PHE A 452 -6.48 11.97 -14.32
CA PHE A 452 -7.45 11.30 -13.46
C PHE A 452 -8.00 10.08 -14.18
N PHE A 453 -7.98 8.93 -13.53
CA PHE A 453 -8.69 7.74 -13.99
C PHE A 453 -9.88 7.46 -13.08
N VAL A 454 -11.08 7.58 -13.64
CA VAL A 454 -12.34 7.40 -12.92
C VAL A 454 -13.02 6.13 -13.42
N ILE A 455 -13.35 5.22 -12.50
CA ILE A 455 -13.98 3.93 -12.83
C ILE A 455 -15.34 3.81 -12.15
N ASN A 456 -16.26 3.11 -12.79
CA ASN A 456 -17.49 2.63 -12.15
C ASN A 456 -17.20 1.28 -11.48
N ASP A 457 -17.08 1.25 -10.16
CA ASP A 457 -16.80 0.02 -9.37
C ASP A 457 -18.05 -0.83 -9.13
N SER A 458 -19.02 -0.81 -10.06
CA SER A 458 -20.27 -1.57 -9.98
C SER A 458 -20.69 -2.14 -11.32
N ALA A 459 -21.52 -3.19 -11.29
CA ALA A 459 -22.09 -3.80 -12.50
C ALA A 459 -23.19 -2.94 -13.16
N THR A 460 -23.77 -2.00 -12.42
CA THR A 460 -24.86 -1.15 -12.91
C THR A 460 -24.28 0.08 -13.60
N PRO A 461 -24.79 0.50 -14.76
CA PRO A 461 -24.39 1.78 -15.35
C PRO A 461 -24.59 2.94 -14.39
N TRP A 462 -23.70 3.92 -14.44
CA TRP A 462 -23.74 5.10 -13.59
C TRP A 462 -23.72 6.38 -14.45
N GLU A 463 -24.49 7.37 -14.03
CA GLU A 463 -24.57 8.69 -14.66
C GLU A 463 -24.62 9.77 -13.57
N GLY A 464 -23.86 10.84 -13.75
CA GLY A 464 -23.77 11.92 -12.78
C GLY A 464 -22.70 12.95 -13.15
N GLU A 465 -22.28 13.73 -12.16
CA GLU A 465 -21.28 14.79 -12.35
C GLU A 465 -20.03 14.52 -11.51
N VAL A 466 -18.86 14.85 -12.07
CA VAL A 466 -17.57 14.85 -11.35
C VAL A 466 -16.93 16.23 -11.43
N SER A 467 -16.31 16.68 -10.35
CA SER A 467 -15.42 17.86 -10.35
C SER A 467 -14.04 17.45 -9.87
N LEU A 468 -13.01 17.86 -10.60
CA LEU A 468 -11.63 17.43 -10.39
C LEU A 468 -10.79 18.61 -9.93
N SER A 469 -9.85 18.39 -9.01
CA SER A 469 -8.94 19.43 -8.51
C SER A 469 -7.82 19.75 -9.51
N ALA A 470 -8.20 20.15 -10.72
CA ALA A 470 -7.33 20.52 -11.82
C ALA A 470 -7.85 21.78 -12.53
N GLY A 471 -7.11 22.28 -13.51
CA GLY A 471 -7.46 23.47 -14.29
C GLY A 471 -6.66 23.59 -15.58
N GLY A 472 -6.89 24.68 -16.30
CA GLY A 472 -6.32 24.87 -17.65
C GLY A 472 -7.12 24.14 -18.73
N LYS A 473 -6.49 23.83 -19.86
CA LYS A 473 -7.16 23.07 -20.92
C LYS A 473 -7.35 21.63 -20.46
N GLY A 474 -8.55 21.11 -20.64
CA GLY A 474 -8.92 19.76 -20.26
C GLY A 474 -9.23 18.90 -21.47
N GLU A 475 -9.06 17.60 -21.33
CA GLU A 475 -9.42 16.59 -22.32
C GLU A 475 -10.03 15.37 -21.61
N ARG A 476 -11.10 14.83 -22.19
CA ARG A 476 -11.73 13.56 -21.81
C ARG A 476 -11.32 12.49 -22.81
N TYR A 477 -10.84 11.37 -22.31
CA TYR A 477 -10.42 10.21 -23.08
C TYR A 477 -11.35 9.03 -22.79
N ASP A 478 -11.90 8.43 -23.85
CA ASP A 478 -12.68 7.19 -23.76
C ASP A 478 -11.77 5.97 -24.01
N PRO A 479 -11.51 5.12 -22.99
CA PRO A 479 -10.68 3.94 -23.16
C PRO A 479 -11.24 2.90 -24.13
N ALA A 480 -12.56 2.82 -24.35
CA ALA A 480 -13.15 1.85 -25.28
C ALA A 480 -12.86 2.20 -26.74
N THR A 481 -12.96 3.49 -27.09
CA THR A 481 -12.88 3.94 -28.48
C THR A 481 -11.56 4.61 -28.83
N GLY A 482 -10.86 5.18 -27.83
CA GLY A 482 -9.72 6.08 -28.04
C GLY A 482 -10.14 7.50 -28.41
N ALA A 483 -11.43 7.83 -28.36
CA ALA A 483 -11.91 9.18 -28.64
C ALA A 483 -11.41 10.18 -27.58
N ILE A 484 -11.05 11.37 -28.05
CA ILE A 484 -10.59 12.49 -27.22
C ILE A 484 -11.54 13.67 -27.44
N VAL A 485 -12.10 14.20 -26.37
CA VAL A 485 -13.03 15.33 -26.40
C VAL A 485 -12.47 16.46 -25.53
N PRO A 486 -12.29 17.68 -26.08
CA PRO A 486 -11.89 18.83 -25.29
C PRO A 486 -12.91 19.16 -24.19
N LEU A 487 -12.41 19.58 -23.02
CA LEU A 487 -13.20 20.04 -21.89
C LEU A 487 -12.91 21.51 -21.59
N ALA A 488 -13.98 22.27 -21.37
CA ALA A 488 -13.89 23.69 -21.02
C ALA A 488 -13.53 23.94 -19.55
N SER A 489 -13.84 22.98 -18.65
CA SER A 489 -13.58 23.08 -17.21
C SER A 489 -13.36 21.70 -16.59
N ALA A 490 -12.69 21.70 -15.43
CA ALA A 490 -12.59 20.55 -14.52
C ALA A 490 -13.80 20.42 -13.58
N ASP A 491 -14.70 21.41 -13.59
CA ASP A 491 -15.88 21.47 -12.72
C ASP A 491 -17.13 20.87 -13.39
N ARG A 492 -17.90 20.11 -12.61
CA ARG A 492 -19.23 19.57 -12.98
C ARG A 492 -19.27 18.91 -14.36
N ILE A 493 -18.27 18.07 -14.65
CA ILE A 493 -18.18 17.31 -15.89
C ILE A 493 -19.25 16.21 -15.85
N ALA A 494 -20.15 16.20 -16.83
CA ALA A 494 -21.13 15.14 -17.01
C ALA A 494 -20.45 13.83 -17.44
N VAL A 495 -20.67 12.77 -16.68
CA VAL A 495 -20.05 11.46 -16.88
C VAL A 495 -21.12 10.38 -16.93
N LYS A 496 -21.01 9.50 -17.91
CA LYS A 496 -21.83 8.31 -18.08
C LYS A 496 -20.91 7.12 -18.32
N LEU A 497 -20.99 6.12 -17.45
CA LEU A 497 -20.16 4.92 -17.49
C LEU A 497 -21.05 3.68 -17.51
N SER A 498 -20.70 2.71 -18.35
CA SER A 498 -21.27 1.36 -18.28
C SER A 498 -20.90 0.69 -16.95
N GLY A 499 -21.53 -0.46 -16.66
CA GLY A 499 -21.04 -1.36 -15.63
C GLY A 499 -19.56 -1.67 -15.83
N TYR A 500 -18.77 -1.54 -14.77
CA TYR A 500 -17.32 -1.74 -14.78
C TYR A 500 -16.58 -0.92 -15.87
N GLY A 501 -17.18 0.19 -16.31
CA GLY A 501 -16.57 1.14 -17.25
C GLY A 501 -15.63 2.12 -16.55
N GLY A 502 -15.08 3.04 -17.32
CA GLY A 502 -14.16 4.06 -16.85
C GLY A 502 -13.88 5.12 -17.89
N VAL A 503 -13.28 6.22 -17.45
CA VAL A 503 -12.94 7.39 -18.26
C VAL A 503 -11.67 8.01 -17.73
N LEU A 504 -10.87 8.59 -18.62
CA LEU A 504 -9.65 9.31 -18.28
C LEU A 504 -9.85 10.80 -18.53
N PHE A 505 -9.26 11.61 -17.67
CA PHE A 505 -9.17 13.05 -17.85
C PHE A 505 -7.72 13.49 -17.79
N ARG A 506 -7.36 14.47 -18.63
CA ARG A 506 -6.05 15.13 -18.60
C ARG A 506 -6.24 16.63 -18.51
N PHE A 507 -5.46 17.29 -17.66
CA PHE A 507 -5.44 18.73 -17.49
C PHE A 507 -4.01 19.27 -17.42
N ASP A 508 -3.83 20.53 -17.80
CA ASP A 508 -2.51 21.20 -17.82
C ASP A 508 -2.03 21.67 -16.44
N LYS A 509 -2.93 21.83 -15.47
CA LYS A 509 -2.60 22.43 -14.17
C LYS A 509 -3.27 21.72 -13.03
N ALA A 510 -2.54 21.57 -11.93
CA ALA A 510 -3.09 21.23 -10.64
C ALA A 510 -3.87 22.41 -10.04
N SER A 511 -5.00 22.14 -9.39
CA SER A 511 -5.68 23.09 -8.50
C SER A 511 -5.46 22.65 -7.06
N PRO A 512 -4.60 23.31 -6.27
CA PRO A 512 -4.29 22.88 -4.90
C PRO A 512 -5.54 22.78 -4.03
N ARG A 513 -5.69 21.67 -3.31
CA ARG A 513 -6.82 21.44 -2.40
C ARG A 513 -6.68 22.36 -1.20
N ARG A 514 -7.74 23.07 -0.85
CA ARG A 514 -7.70 24.01 0.28
C ARG A 514 -7.98 23.29 1.58
N ARG A 515 -7.23 23.66 2.61
CA ARG A 515 -7.62 23.39 4.00
C ARG A 515 -8.68 24.37 4.44
N TYR A 516 -9.66 23.88 5.20
CA TYR A 516 -10.74 24.73 5.68
C TYR A 516 -10.25 25.60 6.86
N PRO A 517 -10.47 26.93 6.83
CA PRO A 517 -10.07 27.82 7.92
C PRO A 517 -10.75 27.46 9.27
N ASP A 518 -11.98 26.95 9.21
CA ASP A 518 -12.79 26.58 10.37
C ASP A 518 -12.63 25.10 10.77
N ALA A 519 -11.59 24.41 10.30
CA ALA A 519 -11.38 22.97 10.53
C ALA A 519 -11.49 22.58 12.01
N ALA A 520 -10.92 23.39 12.92
CA ALA A 520 -11.00 23.12 14.37
C ALA A 520 -12.44 23.13 14.91
N LYS A 521 -13.29 24.05 14.43
CA LYS A 521 -14.70 24.13 14.82
C LYS A 521 -15.47 22.92 14.29
N ASN A 522 -15.29 22.58 13.02
CA ASN A 522 -15.94 21.43 12.39
C ASN A 522 -15.57 20.12 13.09
N LEU A 523 -14.29 19.97 13.49
CA LEU A 523 -13.83 18.81 14.25
C LEU A 523 -14.47 18.73 15.64
N GLN A 524 -14.61 19.86 16.33
CA GLN A 524 -15.24 19.88 17.64
C GLN A 524 -16.71 19.43 17.60
N GLU A 525 -17.43 19.75 16.53
CA GLU A 525 -18.79 19.27 16.31
C GLU A 525 -18.83 17.76 15.95
N LEU A 526 -17.87 17.26 15.17
CA LEU A 526 -17.80 15.85 14.74
C LEU A 526 -17.39 14.87 15.85
N LEU A 527 -16.56 15.34 16.79
CA LEU A 527 -15.98 14.52 17.86
C LEU A 527 -16.84 14.49 19.14
N ARG A 528 -17.79 15.43 19.29
CA ARG A 528 -18.90 15.29 20.25
C ARG A 528 -19.80 14.12 19.85
#